data_AF-A0A358EDI1-F1
#
_entry.id   AF-A0A358EDI1-F1
#
_cell.length_a   1.000
_cell.length_b   1.000
_cell.length_c   1.000
_cell.angle_alpha   90.00
_cell.angle_beta   90.00
_cell.angle_gamma   90.00
#
_symmetry.space_group_name_H-M   'P 1'
#
loop_
_entity.id
_entity.type
_entity.pdbx_description
1 polymer ?
#
loop_
_entity_poly.entity_id
_entity_poly.type
_entity_poly.pdbx_seq_one_letter_code
_entity_poly.pdbx_strand_id
1 'polypeptide(L)'
;MTSTFHRRLAMVLADDGREQKEIARLIGVTSSQLANWKRDVSPRVSIIAQLIEVLGVDGHWLMTGEGSVHPAGRDELGLRLDVINKISRGQIEPQDLVTMRSSPGAKLDQGQRDQLQLQARLHRDSKAISSEIEKRLKEIETFSDFPQENLGEGENASSRDITNLDVLADDAG
;
A
#
# COMPACT_ATOMS: atom_id res chain seq x y z
N MET A 1 28.15 -8.97 -28.69
CA MET A 1 27.12 -7.96 -28.98
C MET A 1 27.29 -6.82 -27.98
N THR A 2 27.73 -5.66 -28.45
CA THR A 2 28.26 -4.55 -27.64
C THR A 2 27.15 -3.87 -26.85
N SER A 3 27.01 -4.24 -25.58
CA SER A 3 26.08 -3.63 -24.64
C SER A 3 26.63 -2.24 -24.30
N THR A 4 26.11 -1.17 -24.90
CA THR A 4 26.64 0.20 -24.71
C THR A 4 26.19 0.82 -23.38
N PHE A 5 27.15 1.31 -22.60
CA PHE A 5 26.96 2.01 -21.32
C PHE A 5 25.87 3.08 -21.36
N HIS A 6 25.86 3.90 -22.43
CA HIS A 6 24.89 4.98 -22.61
C HIS A 6 23.43 4.49 -22.63
N ARG A 7 23.17 3.29 -23.18
CA ARG A 7 21.83 2.71 -23.27
C ARG A 7 21.34 2.23 -21.91
N ARG A 8 22.23 1.61 -21.12
CA ARG A 8 21.91 1.19 -19.75
C ARG A 8 21.71 2.38 -18.83
N LEU A 9 22.57 3.39 -18.94
CA LEU A 9 22.39 4.65 -18.20
C LEU A 9 21.05 5.31 -18.55
N ALA A 10 20.68 5.38 -19.83
CA ALA A 10 19.40 5.93 -20.25
C ALA A 10 18.20 5.13 -19.71
N MET A 11 18.33 3.79 -19.63
CA MET A 11 17.31 2.92 -19.05
C MET A 11 17.10 3.18 -17.57
N VAL A 12 18.17 3.22 -16.77
CA VAL A 12 18.09 3.48 -15.32
C VAL A 12 17.52 4.87 -15.05
N LEU A 13 17.97 5.89 -15.78
CA LEU A 13 17.45 7.24 -15.62
C LEU A 13 15.96 7.37 -15.99
N ALA A 14 15.45 6.50 -16.87
CA ALA A 14 14.02 6.47 -17.20
C ALA A 14 13.19 5.78 -16.11
N ASP A 15 13.76 4.80 -15.41
CA ASP A 15 13.11 4.05 -14.32
C ASP A 15 13.12 4.81 -12.98
N ASP A 16 14.13 5.64 -12.75
CA ASP A 16 14.35 6.38 -11.50
C ASP A 16 13.22 7.38 -11.14
N GLY A 17 12.43 7.81 -12.12
CA GLY A 17 11.24 8.65 -11.92
C GLY A 17 11.52 10.11 -11.49
N ARG A 18 12.76 10.47 -11.14
CA ARG A 18 13.19 11.85 -10.88
C ARG A 18 13.46 12.59 -12.19
N GLU A 19 13.26 13.91 -12.19
CA GLU A 19 13.63 14.73 -13.34
C GLU A 19 15.15 14.73 -13.57
N GLN A 20 15.56 14.73 -14.84
CA GLN A 20 16.97 14.75 -15.23
C GLN A 20 17.76 15.92 -14.59
N LYS A 21 17.09 17.06 -14.36
CA LYS A 21 17.69 18.22 -13.70
C LYS A 21 18.03 17.96 -12.23
N GLU A 22 17.16 17.22 -11.53
CA GLU A 22 17.36 16.88 -10.12
C GLU A 22 18.48 15.86 -9.97
N ILE A 23 18.50 14.83 -10.82
CA ILE A 23 19.57 13.83 -10.84
C ILE A 23 20.94 14.49 -11.13
N ALA A 24 20.97 15.41 -12.10
CA ALA A 24 22.19 16.16 -12.41
C ALA A 24 22.67 17.00 -11.21
N ARG A 25 21.74 17.61 -10.46
CA ARG A 25 22.07 18.38 -9.24
C ARG A 25 22.65 17.49 -8.14
N LEU A 26 22.10 16.30 -7.93
CA LEU A 26 22.60 15.34 -6.93
C LEU A 26 24.01 14.84 -7.25
N ILE A 27 24.34 14.67 -8.53
CA ILE A 27 25.68 14.28 -9.00
C ILE A 27 26.63 15.49 -9.10
N GLY A 28 26.11 16.72 -8.97
CA GLY A 28 26.92 17.93 -9.10
C GLY A 28 27.36 18.26 -10.53
N VAL A 29 26.56 17.86 -11.53
CA VAL A 29 26.82 18.12 -12.96
C VAL A 29 25.69 18.88 -13.61
N THR A 30 25.95 19.40 -14.81
CA THR A 30 24.91 20.08 -15.59
C THR A 30 23.98 19.06 -16.25
N SER A 31 22.71 19.43 -16.43
CA SER A 31 21.73 18.58 -17.14
C SER A 31 22.16 18.27 -18.57
N SER A 32 22.89 19.20 -19.21
CA SER A 32 23.47 19.00 -20.54
C SER A 32 24.56 17.92 -20.54
N GLN A 33 25.42 17.87 -19.51
CA GLN A 33 26.43 16.81 -19.40
C GLN A 33 25.77 15.44 -19.20
N LEU A 34 24.76 15.36 -18.34
CA LEU A 34 23.99 14.14 -18.14
C LEU A 34 23.29 13.69 -19.45
N ALA A 35 22.79 14.63 -20.25
CA ALA A 35 22.20 14.33 -21.57
C ALA A 35 23.24 13.79 -22.57
N ASN A 36 24.47 14.31 -22.53
CA ASN A 36 25.55 13.85 -23.40
C ASN A 36 25.96 12.40 -23.09
N TRP A 37 25.89 11.99 -21.82
CA TRP A 37 26.21 10.61 -21.43
C TRP A 37 25.19 9.59 -21.88
N LYS A 38 23.94 10.01 -22.13
CA LYS A 38 22.91 9.16 -22.73
C LYS A 38 23.13 8.92 -24.22
N ARG A 39 23.91 9.77 -24.90
CA ARG A 39 24.03 9.76 -26.36
C ARG A 39 25.27 9.05 -26.86
N ASP A 40 26.45 9.34 -26.28
CA ASP A 40 27.66 8.57 -26.62
C ASP A 40 28.90 8.82 -25.74
N VAL A 41 28.85 9.78 -24.81
CA VAL A 41 30.05 10.18 -24.07
C VAL A 41 30.12 9.47 -22.73
N SER A 42 31.12 8.64 -22.49
CA SER A 42 31.31 8.05 -21.16
C SER A 42 31.86 9.08 -20.16
N PRO A 43 31.27 9.22 -18.95
CA PRO A 43 31.79 10.08 -17.90
C PRO A 43 33.12 9.58 -17.34
N ARG A 44 33.80 10.45 -16.58
CA ARG A 44 34.99 10.07 -15.81
C ARG A 44 34.64 9.05 -14.72
N VAL A 45 35.60 8.21 -14.34
CA VAL A 45 35.43 7.17 -13.31
C VAL A 45 34.89 7.73 -11.99
N SER A 46 35.33 8.92 -11.57
CA SER A 46 34.83 9.59 -10.36
C SER A 46 33.33 9.91 -10.41
N ILE A 47 32.84 10.26 -11.60
CA ILE A 47 31.42 10.56 -11.84
C ILE A 47 30.62 9.27 -11.99
N ILE A 48 31.21 8.21 -12.54
CA ILE A 48 30.58 6.88 -12.59
C ILE A 48 30.31 6.38 -11.16
N ALA A 49 31.24 6.56 -10.23
CA ALA A 49 31.02 6.20 -8.82
C ALA A 49 29.84 6.97 -8.20
N GLN A 50 29.73 8.27 -8.47
CA GLN A 50 28.59 9.08 -7.99
C GLN A 50 27.28 8.67 -8.66
N LEU A 51 27.30 8.31 -9.95
CA LEU A 51 26.12 7.78 -10.65
C LEU A 51 25.63 6.48 -10.00
N ILE A 52 26.55 5.56 -9.70
CA ILE A 52 26.27 4.29 -9.02
C ILE A 52 25.63 4.57 -7.65
N GLU A 53 26.16 5.52 -6.89
CA GLU A 53 25.65 5.87 -5.56
C GLU A 53 24.25 6.54 -5.62
N VAL A 54 24.08 7.55 -6.47
CA VAL A 54 22.84 8.33 -6.58
C VAL A 54 21.68 7.51 -7.19
N LEU A 55 21.99 6.66 -8.16
CA LEU A 55 21.01 5.77 -8.80
C LEU A 55 20.87 4.44 -8.05
N GLY A 56 21.80 4.15 -7.13
CA GLY A 56 21.83 2.91 -6.35
C GLY A 56 21.90 1.64 -7.21
N VAL A 57 22.59 1.72 -8.35
CA VAL A 57 22.76 0.61 -9.31
C VAL A 57 24.09 -0.09 -9.14
N ASP A 58 24.20 -1.31 -9.65
CA ASP A 58 25.45 -2.05 -9.63
C ASP A 58 26.43 -1.52 -10.70
N GLY A 59 27.65 -1.21 -10.27
CA GLY A 59 28.67 -0.68 -11.16
C GLY A 59 29.15 -1.68 -12.21
N HIS A 60 29.18 -2.98 -11.87
CA HIS A 60 29.55 -4.02 -12.81
C HIS A 60 28.48 -4.14 -13.90
N TRP A 61 27.20 -4.26 -13.53
CA TRP A 61 26.09 -4.26 -14.49
C TRP A 61 26.05 -3.00 -15.36
N LEU A 62 26.30 -1.82 -14.78
CA LEU A 62 26.29 -0.57 -15.55
C LEU A 62 27.38 -0.57 -16.64
N MET A 63 28.54 -1.18 -16.39
CA MET A 63 29.66 -1.20 -17.34
C MET A 63 29.63 -2.39 -18.30
N THR A 64 29.26 -3.59 -17.85
CA THR A 64 29.29 -4.82 -18.65
C THR A 64 27.91 -5.19 -19.19
N GLY A 65 26.84 -4.80 -18.49
CA GLY A 65 25.48 -5.26 -18.72
C GLY A 65 25.22 -6.66 -18.18
N GLU A 66 26.18 -7.25 -17.46
CA GLU A 66 26.09 -8.59 -16.89
C GLU A 66 25.75 -8.50 -15.40
N GLY A 67 24.95 -9.44 -14.90
CA GLY A 67 24.50 -9.47 -13.51
C GLY A 67 23.19 -8.71 -13.27
N SER A 68 22.96 -8.32 -12.01
CA SER A 68 21.75 -7.62 -11.58
C SER A 68 21.94 -6.11 -11.65
N VAL A 69 20.87 -5.39 -12.01
CA VAL A 69 20.85 -3.90 -12.03
C VAL A 69 21.20 -3.30 -10.68
N HIS A 70 20.91 -4.01 -9.59
CA HIS A 70 21.14 -3.58 -8.22
C HIS A 70 22.18 -4.49 -7.56
N PRO A 71 23.10 -3.94 -6.75
CA PRO A 71 24.14 -4.72 -6.11
C PRO A 71 23.53 -5.74 -5.13
N ALA A 72 24.15 -6.91 -5.02
CA ALA A 72 23.67 -8.04 -4.21
C ALA A 72 23.67 -7.81 -2.67
N GLY A 73 23.75 -6.56 -2.23
CA GLY A 73 23.64 -6.13 -0.83
C GLY A 73 22.49 -5.14 -0.56
N ARG A 74 21.63 -4.83 -1.56
CA ARG A 74 20.25 -4.43 -1.23
C ARG A 74 19.54 -5.72 -0.81
N ASP A 75 19.55 -5.97 0.50
CA ASP A 75 18.89 -7.13 1.10
C ASP A 75 17.43 -7.25 0.63
N GLU A 76 16.80 -8.39 0.90
CA GLU A 76 15.37 -8.66 0.64
C GLU A 76 14.45 -7.51 1.09
N LEU A 77 14.87 -6.76 2.12
CA LEU A 77 14.24 -5.53 2.62
C LEU A 77 14.34 -4.35 1.65
N GLY A 78 15.49 -4.14 1.00
CA GLY A 78 15.67 -3.11 -0.02
C GLY A 78 14.81 -3.37 -1.24
N LEU A 79 14.78 -4.61 -1.71
CA LEU A 79 13.88 -5.05 -2.79
C LEU A 79 12.40 -4.87 -2.41
N ARG A 80 12.02 -5.24 -1.18
CA ARG A 80 10.65 -5.02 -0.68
C ARG A 80 10.30 -3.54 -0.59
N LEU A 81 11.22 -2.69 -0.16
CA LEU A 81 10.97 -1.25 -0.06
C LEU A 81 10.82 -0.59 -1.43
N ASP A 82 11.60 -1.03 -2.42
CA ASP A 82 11.44 -0.59 -3.81
C ASP A 82 10.06 -1.00 -4.36
N VAL A 83 9.61 -2.23 -4.11
CA VAL A 83 8.27 -2.69 -4.49
C VAL A 83 7.18 -1.90 -3.77
N ILE A 84 7.32 -1.61 -2.47
CA ILE A 84 6.37 -0.78 -1.71
C ILE A 84 6.29 0.65 -2.27
N ASN A 85 7.43 1.25 -2.64
CA ASN A 85 7.46 2.57 -3.28
C ASN A 85 6.85 2.53 -4.69
N LYS A 86 7.01 1.44 -5.44
CA LYS A 86 6.37 1.22 -6.74
C LYS A 86 4.86 1.07 -6.62
N ILE A 87 4.38 0.32 -5.62
CA ILE A 87 2.95 0.19 -5.28
C ILE A 87 2.35 1.57 -4.98
N SER A 88 3.03 2.35 -4.13
CA SER A 88 2.57 3.70 -3.75
C SER A 88 2.49 4.67 -4.94
N ARG A 89 3.28 4.40 -5.99
CA ARG A 89 3.33 5.19 -7.23
C ARG A 89 2.45 4.62 -8.35
N GLY A 90 1.75 3.50 -8.12
CA GLY A 90 0.90 2.85 -9.13
C GLY A 90 1.67 2.20 -10.29
N GLN A 91 2.99 2.02 -10.14
CA GLN A 91 3.88 1.46 -11.16
C GLN A 91 4.29 0.04 -10.76
N ILE A 92 3.34 -0.90 -10.76
CA ILE A 92 3.62 -2.30 -10.41
C ILE A 92 3.69 -3.11 -11.70
N GLU A 93 4.86 -3.64 -12.02
CA GLU A 93 5.00 -4.60 -13.13
C GLU A 93 4.77 -6.04 -12.64
N PRO A 94 4.28 -6.97 -13.50
CA PRO A 94 4.02 -8.37 -13.12
C PRO A 94 5.24 -9.08 -12.52
N GLN A 95 6.45 -8.67 -12.91
CA GLN A 95 7.71 -9.17 -12.39
C GLN A 95 8.02 -8.72 -10.95
N ASP A 96 7.52 -7.55 -10.53
CA ASP A 96 7.68 -7.03 -9.16
C ASP A 96 6.78 -7.79 -8.15
N LEU A 97 5.69 -8.40 -8.63
CA LEU A 97 4.84 -9.30 -7.83
C LEU A 97 5.52 -10.64 -7.53
N VAL A 98 6.38 -11.13 -8.42
CA VAL A 98 7.12 -12.40 -8.22
C VAL A 98 8.15 -12.26 -7.10
N THR A 99 8.77 -11.09 -6.95
CA THR A 99 9.65 -10.79 -5.81
C THR A 99 8.91 -10.70 -4.47
N MET A 100 7.61 -10.40 -4.45
CA MET A 100 6.80 -10.44 -3.22
C MET A 100 6.28 -11.85 -2.89
N ARG A 101 6.00 -12.65 -3.91
CA ARG A 101 5.48 -14.01 -3.76
C ARG A 101 6.63 -14.97 -3.52
N SER A 102 7.21 -14.89 -2.33
CA SER A 102 8.03 -15.91 -1.65
C SER A 102 8.81 -16.87 -2.55
N SER A 103 10.13 -16.88 -2.38
CA SER A 103 11.00 -18.00 -2.77
C SER A 103 10.25 -19.35 -2.67
N PRO A 104 10.00 -20.07 -3.78
CA PRO A 104 9.29 -21.33 -3.75
C PRO A 104 10.15 -22.36 -3.01
N GLY A 105 9.93 -22.49 -1.70
CA GLY A 105 10.69 -23.42 -0.84
C GLY A 105 10.98 -22.93 0.58
N ALA A 106 10.67 -21.69 0.95
CA ALA A 106 10.80 -21.26 2.33
C ALA A 106 9.83 -22.05 3.22
N LYS A 107 10.35 -23.01 4.00
CA LYS A 107 9.56 -23.74 5.00
C LYS A 107 9.02 -22.72 5.99
N LEU A 108 7.70 -22.52 6.00
CA LEU A 108 7.00 -21.76 7.03
C LEU A 108 7.44 -22.31 8.39
N ASP A 109 8.03 -21.46 9.23
CA ASP A 109 8.35 -21.82 10.60
C ASP A 109 7.06 -22.01 11.42
N GLN A 110 7.15 -22.72 12.54
CA GLN A 110 6.00 -23.08 13.38
C GLN A 110 5.15 -21.85 13.75
N GLY A 111 5.79 -20.73 14.10
CA GLY A 111 5.07 -19.50 14.44
C GLY A 111 4.25 -18.92 13.28
N GLN A 112 4.75 -19.01 12.04
CA GLN A 112 4.02 -18.53 10.86
C GLN A 112 2.84 -19.45 10.51
N ARG A 113 2.97 -20.76 10.74
CA ARG A 113 1.87 -21.72 10.56
C ARG A 113 0.75 -21.47 11.56
N ASP A 114 1.11 -21.23 12.82
CA ASP A 114 0.16 -20.97 13.89
C ASP A 114 -0.59 -19.64 13.65
N GLN A 115 0.12 -18.60 13.19
CA GLN A 115 -0.49 -17.34 12.78
C GLN A 115 -1.49 -17.50 11.64
N LEU A 116 -1.15 -18.29 10.61
CA LEU A 116 -2.04 -18.54 9.48
C LEU A 116 -3.30 -19.32 9.90
N GLN A 117 -3.15 -20.31 10.80
CA GLN A 117 -4.28 -21.04 11.36
C GLN A 117 -5.21 -20.13 12.17
N LEU A 118 -4.64 -19.22 12.97
CA LEU A 118 -5.41 -18.26 13.74
C LEU A 118 -6.19 -17.31 12.83
N GLN A 119 -5.55 -16.77 11.79
CA GLN A 119 -6.23 -15.93 10.81
C GLN A 119 -7.39 -16.65 10.11
N ALA A 120 -7.18 -17.91 9.69
CA ALA A 120 -8.22 -18.71 9.06
C ALA A 120 -9.41 -18.99 9.99
N ARG A 121 -9.16 -19.21 11.29
CA ARG A 121 -10.22 -19.34 12.31
C ARG A 121 -10.98 -18.03 12.47
N LEU A 122 -10.28 -16.92 12.68
CA LEU A 122 -10.90 -15.60 12.83
C LEU A 122 -11.78 -15.23 11.64
N HIS A 123 -11.33 -15.53 10.42
CA HIS A 123 -12.11 -15.28 9.21
C HIS A 123 -13.35 -16.16 9.12
N ARG A 124 -13.27 -17.43 9.55
CA ARG A 124 -14.43 -18.33 9.60
C ARG A 124 -15.46 -17.84 10.62
N ASP A 125 -14.99 -17.44 11.80
CA ASP A 125 -15.83 -16.96 12.90
C ASP A 125 -16.50 -15.62 12.52
N SER A 126 -15.74 -14.70 11.93
CA SER A 126 -16.26 -13.45 11.38
C SER A 126 -17.33 -13.68 10.30
N LYS A 127 -17.11 -14.66 9.41
CA LYS A 127 -18.09 -15.04 8.39
C LYS A 127 -19.37 -15.61 9.01
N ALA A 128 -19.25 -16.45 10.04
CA ALA A 128 -20.39 -17.00 10.75
C ALA A 128 -21.21 -15.90 11.45
N ILE A 129 -20.53 -14.98 12.14
CA ILE A 129 -21.16 -13.82 12.77
C ILE A 129 -21.90 -12.96 11.74
N SER A 130 -21.27 -12.70 10.59
CA SER A 130 -21.88 -11.90 9.52
C SER A 130 -23.15 -12.56 8.99
N SER A 131 -23.14 -13.88 8.77
CA SER A 131 -24.33 -14.61 8.31
C SER A 131 -25.46 -14.64 9.34
N GLU A 132 -25.15 -14.65 10.64
CA GLU A 132 -26.16 -14.60 11.70
C GLU A 132 -26.78 -13.20 11.80
N ILE A 133 -25.99 -12.14 11.61
CA ILE A 133 -26.50 -10.76 11.55
C ILE A 133 -27.43 -10.59 10.35
N GLU A 134 -27.02 -11.05 9.16
CA GLU A 134 -27.86 -11.00 7.96
C GLU A 134 -29.19 -11.73 8.14
N LYS A 135 -29.16 -12.90 8.78
CA LYS A 135 -30.37 -13.66 9.09
C LYS A 135 -31.31 -12.88 10.02
N ARG A 136 -30.78 -12.29 11.10
CA ARG A 136 -31.59 -11.51 12.06
C ARG A 136 -32.14 -10.23 11.45
N LEU A 137 -31.39 -9.56 10.58
CA LEU A 137 -31.88 -8.40 9.83
C LEU A 137 -33.09 -8.76 8.97
N LYS A 138 -33.03 -9.91 8.28
CA LYS A 138 -34.14 -10.41 7.47
C LYS A 138 -35.38 -10.76 8.30
N GLU A 139 -35.18 -11.34 9.49
CA GLU A 139 -36.28 -11.61 10.43
C GLU A 139 -36.97 -10.32 10.92
N ILE A 140 -36.20 -9.25 11.17
CA ILE A 140 -36.72 -7.94 11.57
C ILE A 140 -37.49 -7.28 10.41
N GLU A 141 -36.96 -7.30 9.19
CA GLU A 141 -37.64 -6.75 8.02
C GLU A 141 -38.98 -7.45 7.74
N THR A 142 -39.05 -8.76 7.99
CA THR A 142 -40.27 -9.56 7.82
C THR A 142 -41.33 -9.24 8.90
N PHE A 143 -40.91 -8.76 10.07
CA PHE A 143 -41.80 -8.37 11.16
C PHE A 143 -42.34 -6.93 11.01
N SER A 144 -41.82 -6.15 10.05
CA SER A 144 -42.27 -4.78 9.77
C SER A 144 -43.45 -4.69 8.79
N ASP A 145 -44.01 -5.82 8.34
CA ASP A 145 -45.22 -5.86 7.50
C ASP A 145 -46.49 -5.92 8.36
N PHE A 146 -46.72 -4.89 9.18
CA PHE A 146 -48.00 -4.70 9.85
C PHE A 146 -48.98 -4.05 8.87
N PRO A 147 -50.21 -4.59 8.67
CA PRO A 147 -51.21 -3.93 7.87
C PRO A 147 -51.53 -2.58 8.52
N GLN A 148 -51.37 -1.49 7.77
CA GLN A 148 -51.90 -0.18 8.17
C GLN A 148 -53.43 -0.26 8.08
N GLU A 149 -54.08 -0.78 9.13
CA GLU A 149 -55.53 -0.70 9.25
C GLU A 149 -55.93 0.77 9.39
N ASN A 150 -56.84 1.14 8.49
CA ASN A 150 -57.37 2.46 8.24
C ASN A 150 -58.03 3.02 9.51
N LEU A 151 -57.41 4.00 10.16
CA LEU A 151 -58.00 4.72 11.30
C LEU A 151 -59.03 5.72 10.78
N GLY A 152 -60.24 5.20 10.55
CA GLY A 152 -61.46 5.99 10.48
C GLY A 152 -61.77 6.61 11.84
N GLU A 153 -62.02 7.92 11.80
CA GLU A 153 -62.80 8.77 12.68
C GLU A 153 -63.40 8.12 13.95
N GLY A 154 -63.10 8.70 15.13
CA GLY A 154 -63.91 8.44 16.33
C GLY A 154 -63.30 8.81 17.67
N GLU A 155 -63.69 10.00 18.17
CA GLU A 155 -63.98 10.26 19.59
C GLU A 155 -62.83 10.53 20.58
N ASN A 156 -62.53 11.83 20.70
CA ASN A 156 -62.48 12.62 21.93
C ASN A 156 -62.74 11.88 23.27
N ALA A 157 -61.69 11.75 24.10
CA ALA A 157 -61.85 11.82 25.56
C ALA A 157 -60.55 12.28 26.25
N SER A 158 -60.52 13.57 26.59
CA SER A 158 -60.11 14.09 27.90
C SER A 158 -58.81 13.54 28.53
N SER A 159 -57.69 14.22 28.30
CA SER A 159 -56.54 14.19 29.22
C SER A 159 -56.41 15.56 29.87
N ARG A 160 -57.00 15.69 31.06
CA ARG A 160 -56.84 16.83 31.97
C ARG A 160 -55.58 16.64 32.80
N ASP A 161 -54.88 17.75 32.98
CA ASP A 161 -54.09 18.12 34.16
C ASP A 161 -52.96 17.17 34.61
N ILE A 162 -51.72 17.56 34.29
CA ILE A 162 -50.60 17.49 35.24
C ILE A 162 -49.71 18.73 35.12
N THR A 163 -50.16 19.83 35.73
CA THR A 163 -49.26 20.92 36.15
C THR A 163 -48.91 20.76 37.63
N ASN A 164 -47.63 20.95 37.92
CA ASN A 164 -47.00 21.20 39.22
C ASN A 164 -46.85 20.06 40.22
N LEU A 165 -45.59 19.70 40.51
CA LEU A 165 -45.12 19.65 41.89
C LEU A 165 -43.65 20.07 41.99
N ASP A 166 -43.45 21.28 42.49
CA ASP A 166 -42.21 21.82 43.03
C ASP A 166 -42.28 21.61 44.55
N VAL A 167 -41.38 20.81 45.16
CA VAL A 167 -41.09 20.84 46.61
C VAL A 167 -39.66 20.35 46.90
N LEU A 168 -38.84 21.33 47.28
CA LEU A 168 -37.82 21.41 48.35
C LEU A 168 -36.65 20.42 48.48
N ALA A 169 -35.46 21.02 48.29
CA ALA A 169 -34.24 21.03 49.11
C ALA A 169 -34.24 20.37 50.51
N ASP A 170 -33.13 19.70 50.82
CA ASP A 170 -32.46 19.63 52.15
C ASP A 170 -31.01 19.15 51.90
N ASP A 171 -30.00 20.03 52.02
CA ASP A 171 -29.14 20.31 53.17
C ASP A 171 -27.92 19.37 53.29
N ALA A 172 -26.73 19.94 53.11
CA ALA A 172 -25.46 19.38 53.58
C ALA A 172 -24.51 20.55 53.84
N GLY A 173 -24.43 20.94 55.12
CA GLY A 173 -23.36 21.76 55.67
C GLY A 173 -22.01 21.02 55.76
#